data_AF-A0A949ICI7-F1
#
_entry.id   AF-A0A949ICI7-F1
#
_cell.length_a   1.000
_cell.length_b   1.000
_cell.length_c   1.000
_cell.angle_alpha   90.00
_cell.angle_beta   90.00
_cell.angle_gamma   90.00
#
_symmetry.space_group_name_H-M   'P 1'
#
loop_
_entity.id
_entity.type
_entity.pdbx_description
1 polymer ?
#
loop_
_entity_poly.entity_id
_entity_poly.type
_entity_poly.pdbx_seq_one_letter_code
_entity_poly.pdbx_strand_id
1 'polypeptide(L)'
;MKDRVLSGMRPTGPLHLGHYHGALKNWVKLQDDKECFFFVADWHALTTHYEDPEVINANVWGLVIDWLATGVDPNKATLFIQSRVIEHGELFTLLAMGTPLGWLERVPTYKDQIARLKDKDLATYGFLGYPLLQAADILIYKA
;
A
#
# COMPACT_ATOMS: atom_id res chain seq x y z
N MET A 1 3.05 5.59 -24.91
CA MET A 1 2.34 5.36 -23.65
C MET A 1 2.90 6.36 -22.64
N LYS A 2 2.09 7.05 -21.84
CA LYS A 2 2.64 7.86 -20.74
C LYS A 2 3.26 6.91 -19.71
N ASP A 3 4.40 7.27 -19.14
CA ASP A 3 4.96 6.53 -18.01
C ASP A 3 3.99 6.58 -16.84
N ARG A 4 3.67 5.41 -16.29
CA ARG A 4 2.76 5.25 -15.16
C ARG A 4 3.53 5.23 -13.85
N VAL A 5 2.93 5.77 -12.80
CA VAL A 5 3.45 5.67 -11.44
C VAL A 5 2.33 5.17 -10.55
N LEU A 6 2.61 4.09 -9.83
CA LEU A 6 1.79 3.64 -8.71
C LEU A 6 2.54 3.92 -7.40
N SER A 7 1.86 4.49 -6.42
CA SER A 7 2.42 4.64 -5.08
C SER A 7 1.34 4.50 -4.01
N GLY A 8 1.60 3.72 -2.97
CA GLY A 8 0.65 3.47 -1.89
C GLY A 8 1.22 3.85 -0.54
N MET A 9 0.36 4.29 0.38
CA MET A 9 0.71 4.40 1.81
C MET A 9 -0.30 3.67 2.67
N ARG A 10 0.19 3.03 3.72
CA ARG A 10 -0.65 2.36 4.72
C ARG A 10 -1.26 3.39 5.68
N PRO A 11 -2.55 3.32 6.00
CA PRO A 11 -3.21 4.23 6.95
C PRO A 11 -2.94 3.81 8.41
N THR A 12 -1.68 3.96 8.88
CA THR A 12 -1.26 3.55 10.23
C THR A 12 -1.20 4.70 11.25
N GLY A 13 -1.61 5.91 10.86
CA GLY A 13 -1.64 7.09 11.73
C GLY A 13 -1.44 8.39 10.95
N PRO A 14 -1.37 9.53 11.66
CA PRO A 14 -1.15 10.84 11.05
C PRO A 14 0.18 10.92 10.31
N LEU A 15 0.22 11.66 9.19
CA LEU A 15 1.47 11.89 8.49
C LEU A 15 2.38 12.87 9.24
N HIS A 16 3.67 12.57 9.23
CA HIS A 16 4.74 13.44 9.74
C HIS A 16 5.70 13.90 8.61
N LEU A 17 6.60 14.83 8.91
CA LEU A 17 7.56 15.40 7.94
C LEU A 17 8.37 14.37 7.15
N GLY A 18 8.71 13.23 7.73
CA GLY A 18 9.33 12.11 7.01
C GLY A 18 8.53 11.63 5.79
N HIS A 19 7.20 11.55 5.88
CA HIS A 19 6.34 11.18 4.75
C HIS A 19 6.30 12.28 3.69
N TYR A 20 6.28 13.55 4.11
CA TYR A 20 6.29 14.68 3.20
C TYR A 20 7.57 14.72 2.37
N HIS A 21 8.73 14.65 3.03
CA HIS A 21 10.02 14.68 2.36
C HIS A 21 10.34 13.37 1.61
N GLY A 22 9.85 12.23 2.10
CA GLY A 22 10.10 10.93 1.50
C GLY A 22 9.24 10.62 0.28
N ALA A 23 8.00 11.11 0.23
CA ALA A 23 7.05 10.72 -0.81
C ALA A 23 6.19 11.89 -1.33
N LEU A 24 5.45 12.61 -0.48
CA LEU A 24 4.42 13.56 -0.94
C LEU A 24 5.00 14.69 -1.80
N LYS A 25 6.15 15.25 -1.40
CA LYS A 25 6.84 16.28 -2.20
C LYS A 25 7.20 15.79 -3.60
N ASN A 26 7.46 14.49 -3.75
CA ASN A 26 7.72 13.88 -5.05
C ASN A 26 6.42 13.60 -5.81
N TRP A 27 5.37 13.11 -5.14
CA TRP A 27 4.05 12.89 -5.74
C TRP A 27 3.50 14.16 -6.37
N VAL A 28 3.61 15.29 -5.66
CA VAL A 28 3.14 16.61 -6.14
C VAL A 28 3.82 17.02 -7.45
N LYS A 29 5.08 16.63 -7.66
CA LYS A 29 5.80 16.89 -8.92
C LYS A 29 5.42 15.87 -10.00
N LEU A 30 5.35 14.59 -9.64
CA LEU A 30 5.11 13.51 -10.60
C LEU A 30 3.73 13.60 -11.25
N GLN A 31 2.70 14.04 -10.52
CA GLN A 31 1.35 14.18 -11.06
C GLN A 31 1.24 15.19 -12.23
N ASP A 32 2.20 16.11 -12.39
CA ASP A 32 2.20 17.05 -13.52
C ASP A 32 2.75 16.41 -14.80
N ASP A 33 3.68 15.45 -14.66
CA ASP A 33 4.44 14.88 -15.78
C ASP A 33 4.02 13.45 -16.15
N LYS A 34 3.39 12.71 -15.24
CA LYS A 34 3.10 11.27 -15.36
C LYS A 34 1.64 10.92 -15.12
N GLU A 35 1.26 9.73 -15.57
CA GLU A 35 -0.05 9.14 -15.20
C GLU A 35 0.09 8.51 -13.81
N CYS A 36 -0.41 9.21 -12.80
CA CYS A 36 -0.22 8.83 -11.39
C CYS A 36 -1.45 8.14 -10.80
N PHE A 37 -1.19 7.06 -10.07
CA PHE A 37 -2.12 6.30 -9.26
C PHE A 37 -1.61 6.30 -7.82
N PHE A 38 -2.30 7.00 -6.93
CA PHE A 38 -1.95 7.05 -5.51
C PHE A 38 -3.06 6.41 -4.68
N PHE A 39 -2.70 5.51 -3.77
CA PHE A 39 -3.72 4.70 -3.10
C PHE A 39 -3.48 4.43 -1.63
N VAL A 40 -4.58 4.39 -0.88
CA VAL A 40 -4.56 4.02 0.53
C VAL A 40 -4.49 2.50 0.60
N ALA A 41 -3.37 1.97 1.09
CA ALA A 41 -3.07 0.55 1.16
C ALA A 41 -3.64 -0.06 2.46
N ASP A 42 -4.97 -0.09 2.58
CA ASP A 42 -5.67 -0.50 3.80
C ASP A 42 -5.63 -2.02 4.05
N TRP A 43 -5.67 -2.87 3.02
CA TRP A 43 -5.41 -4.30 3.19
C TRP A 43 -3.97 -4.58 3.62
N HIS A 44 -2.99 -3.81 3.13
CA HIS A 44 -1.60 -3.90 3.64
C HIS A 44 -1.46 -3.45 5.09
N ALA A 45 -2.29 -2.52 5.57
CA ALA A 45 -2.32 -2.20 7.00
C ALA A 45 -2.89 -3.37 7.80
N LEU A 46 -3.94 -4.01 7.28
CA LEU A 46 -4.60 -5.15 7.94
C LEU A 46 -3.64 -6.31 8.20
N THR A 47 -2.65 -6.55 7.34
CA THR A 47 -1.65 -7.63 7.56
C THR A 47 -0.82 -7.46 8.84
N THR A 48 -0.77 -6.26 9.43
CA THR A 48 -0.01 -5.97 10.66
C THR A 48 -0.85 -5.36 11.79
N HIS A 49 -2.10 -4.98 11.50
CA HIS A 49 -3.03 -4.33 12.42
C HIS A 49 -4.41 -5.00 12.41
N TYR A 50 -4.49 -6.31 12.13
CA TYR A 50 -5.74 -7.05 12.10
C TYR A 50 -6.49 -7.09 13.44
N GLU A 51 -5.79 -6.88 14.57
CA GLU A 51 -6.37 -6.86 15.91
C GLU A 51 -7.19 -5.59 16.18
N ASP A 52 -6.82 -4.47 15.54
CA ASP A 52 -7.45 -3.15 15.72
C ASP A 52 -7.90 -2.53 14.37
N PRO A 53 -8.81 -3.19 13.63
CA PRO A 53 -9.19 -2.75 12.27
C PRO A 53 -9.88 -1.38 12.25
N GLU A 54 -10.48 -0.95 13.37
CA GLU A 54 -11.11 0.37 13.51
C GLU A 54 -10.10 1.51 13.33
N VAL A 55 -8.85 1.31 13.79
CA VAL A 55 -7.77 2.29 13.65
C VAL A 55 -7.42 2.50 12.17
N ILE A 56 -7.44 1.44 11.37
CA ILE A 56 -7.22 1.51 9.93
C ILE A 56 -8.31 2.39 9.30
N ASN A 57 -9.58 2.11 9.59
CA ASN A 57 -10.71 2.83 9.04
C ASN A 57 -10.66 4.34 9.38
N ALA A 58 -10.37 4.67 10.63
CA ALA A 58 -10.26 6.05 11.10
C ALA A 58 -9.15 6.82 10.36
N ASN A 59 -8.04 6.15 10.03
CA ASN A 59 -6.88 6.78 9.38
C ASN A 59 -6.98 6.88 7.85
N VAL A 60 -7.84 6.09 7.19
CA VAL A 60 -7.98 6.11 5.72
C VAL A 60 -8.30 7.51 5.21
N TRP A 61 -9.31 8.18 5.81
CA TRP A 61 -9.72 9.50 5.37
C TRP A 61 -8.75 10.60 5.80
N GLY A 62 -8.14 10.47 6.99
CA GLY A 62 -7.09 11.39 7.43
C GLY A 62 -5.91 11.42 6.46
N LEU A 63 -5.51 10.25 5.98
CA LEU A 63 -4.43 10.11 4.99
C LEU A 63 -4.77 10.79 3.66
N VAL A 64 -5.99 10.60 3.15
CA VAL A 64 -6.44 11.28 1.91
C VAL A 64 -6.49 12.80 2.11
N ILE A 65 -6.99 13.27 3.26
CA ILE A 65 -7.00 14.70 3.60
C ILE A 65 -5.58 15.27 3.60
N ASP A 66 -4.62 14.58 4.23
CA ASP A 66 -3.22 15.02 4.27
C ASP A 66 -2.59 15.10 2.87
N TRP A 67 -2.93 14.17 1.96
CA TRP A 67 -2.46 14.21 0.58
C TRP A 67 -2.99 15.42 -0.17
N LEU A 68 -4.30 15.68 -0.08
CA LEU A 68 -4.93 16.84 -0.70
C LEU A 68 -4.35 18.14 -0.13
N ALA A 69 -4.19 18.21 1.20
CA ALA A 69 -3.62 19.37 1.88
C ALA A 69 -2.15 19.64 1.50
N THR A 70 -1.39 18.61 1.12
CA THR A 70 0.00 18.74 0.69
C THR A 70 0.17 18.99 -0.81
N GLY A 71 -0.93 19.01 -1.57
CA GLY A 71 -0.94 19.44 -2.98
C GLY A 71 -1.17 18.32 -4.00
N VAL A 72 -1.54 17.11 -3.57
CA VAL A 72 -2.01 16.08 -4.49
C VAL A 72 -3.37 16.49 -5.04
N ASP A 73 -3.51 16.54 -6.36
CA ASP A 73 -4.70 17.02 -7.06
C ASP A 73 -5.44 15.85 -7.73
N PRO A 74 -6.69 15.55 -7.35
CA PRO A 74 -7.47 14.46 -7.94
C PRO A 74 -7.82 14.69 -9.42
N ASN A 75 -7.64 15.90 -9.95
CA ASN A 75 -7.79 16.18 -11.39
C ASN A 75 -6.53 15.81 -12.18
N LYS A 76 -5.39 15.57 -11.51
CA LYS A 76 -4.10 15.24 -12.13
C LYS A 76 -3.67 13.80 -11.86
N ALA A 77 -4.08 13.24 -10.72
CA ALA A 77 -3.77 11.87 -10.33
C ALA A 77 -5.04 11.10 -9.94
N THR A 78 -5.04 9.79 -10.15
CA THR A 78 -6.11 8.90 -9.68
C THR A 78 -5.85 8.55 -8.22
N LEU A 79 -6.79 8.90 -7.34
CA LEU A 79 -6.76 8.57 -5.92
C LEU A 79 -7.78 7.47 -5.60
N PHE A 80 -7.38 6.43 -4.89
CA PHE A 80 -8.29 5.36 -4.50
C PHE A 80 -7.91 4.67 -3.19
N ILE A 81 -8.81 3.81 -2.70
CA ILE A 81 -8.61 2.97 -1.52
C ILE A 81 -8.49 1.53 -2.00
N GLN A 82 -7.45 0.81 -1.59
CA GLN A 82 -7.14 -0.54 -2.06
C GLN A 82 -8.35 -1.48 -1.92
N SER A 83 -8.97 -1.51 -0.75
CA SER A 83 -10.15 -2.36 -0.50
C SER A 83 -11.39 -2.06 -1.34
N ARG A 84 -11.45 -0.88 -1.98
CA ARG A 84 -12.57 -0.48 -2.85
C ARG A 84 -12.38 -0.89 -4.31
N VAL A 85 -11.25 -1.49 -4.64
CA VAL A 85 -10.93 -1.99 -5.98
C VAL A 85 -10.68 -3.50 -5.85
N ILE A 86 -11.76 -4.27 -5.97
CA ILE A 86 -11.77 -5.71 -5.67
C ILE A 86 -10.81 -6.52 -6.55
N GLU A 87 -10.45 -5.99 -7.72
CA GLU A 87 -9.53 -6.57 -8.69
C GLU A 87 -8.14 -6.83 -8.07
N HIS A 88 -7.72 -6.02 -7.08
CA HIS A 88 -6.50 -6.27 -6.30
C HIS A 88 -6.54 -7.63 -5.60
N GLY A 89 -7.69 -7.97 -5.01
CA GLY A 89 -7.91 -9.24 -4.31
C GLY A 89 -8.07 -10.41 -5.28
N GLU A 90 -8.72 -10.20 -6.41
CA GLU A 90 -8.85 -11.20 -7.47
C GLU A 90 -7.49 -11.58 -8.05
N LEU A 91 -6.68 -10.60 -8.45
CA LEU A 91 -5.35 -10.88 -9.01
C LEU A 91 -4.43 -11.51 -7.96
N PHE A 92 -4.45 -11.01 -6.71
CA PHE A 92 -3.71 -11.63 -5.62
C PHE A 92 -4.05 -13.10 -5.46
N THR A 93 -5.35 -13.45 -5.50
CA THR A 93 -5.83 -14.83 -5.39
C THR A 93 -5.32 -15.70 -6.54
N LEU A 94 -5.37 -15.21 -7.77
CA LEU A 94 -4.87 -15.93 -8.95
C LEU A 94 -3.35 -16.16 -8.85
N LEU A 95 -2.59 -15.14 -8.47
CA LEU A 95 -1.15 -15.25 -8.29
C LEU A 95 -0.78 -16.21 -7.15
N ALA A 96 -1.58 -16.25 -6.08
CA ALA A 96 -1.34 -17.11 -4.92
C ALA A 96 -1.33 -18.59 -5.28
N MET A 97 -2.12 -19.02 -6.28
CA MET A 97 -2.16 -20.43 -6.72
C MET A 97 -0.84 -20.91 -7.34
N GLY A 98 -0.04 -20.00 -7.91
CA GLY A 98 1.23 -20.33 -8.58
C GLY A 98 2.48 -19.94 -7.79
N THR A 99 2.35 -19.23 -6.68
CA THR A 99 3.50 -18.64 -5.96
C THR A 99 4.08 -19.63 -4.93
N PRO A 100 5.34 -20.06 -5.05
CA PRO A 100 5.95 -20.95 -4.07
C PRO A 100 6.14 -20.26 -2.71
N LEU A 101 5.76 -20.93 -1.61
CA LEU A 101 5.90 -20.38 -0.25
C LEU A 101 7.33 -19.93 0.06
N GLY A 102 8.33 -20.73 -0.32
CA GLY A 102 9.73 -20.41 -0.09
C GLY A 102 10.20 -19.11 -0.76
N TRP A 103 9.48 -18.57 -1.76
CA TRP A 103 9.79 -17.24 -2.32
C TRP A 103 9.40 -16.15 -1.33
N LEU A 104 8.22 -16.26 -0.73
CA LEU A 104 7.69 -15.32 0.26
C LEU A 104 8.49 -15.37 1.56
N GLU A 105 8.77 -16.57 2.08
CA GLU A 105 9.53 -16.77 3.32
C GLU A 105 10.97 -16.23 3.24
N ARG A 106 11.52 -16.09 2.03
CA ARG A 106 12.88 -15.57 1.80
C ARG A 106 12.93 -14.06 1.62
N VAL A 107 11.81 -13.35 1.53
CA VAL A 107 11.79 -11.90 1.40
C VAL A 107 12.49 -11.26 2.61
N PRO A 108 13.57 -10.48 2.42
CA PRO A 108 14.33 -9.92 3.55
C PRO A 108 13.48 -9.01 4.43
N THR A 109 12.66 -8.15 3.83
CA THR A 109 11.79 -7.21 4.56
C THR A 109 10.73 -7.92 5.40
N TYR A 110 10.22 -9.07 4.96
CA TYR A 110 9.34 -9.93 5.75
C TYR A 110 10.05 -10.44 7.01
N LYS A 111 11.27 -10.99 6.85
CA LYS A 111 12.09 -11.46 7.98
C LYS A 111 12.44 -10.34 8.96
N ASP A 112 12.82 -9.17 8.45
CA ASP A 112 13.13 -8.01 9.27
C ASP A 112 11.92 -7.54 10.07
N GLN A 113 10.73 -7.54 9.47
CA GLN A 113 9.51 -7.15 10.16
C GLN A 113 9.09 -8.16 11.24
N ILE A 114 9.20 -9.47 11.01
CA ILE A 114 9.00 -10.49 12.07
C ILE A 114 9.96 -10.23 13.23
N ALA A 115 11.24 -9.96 12.93
CA ALA A 115 12.25 -9.75 13.96
C ALA A 115 12.03 -8.46 14.77
N ARG A 116 11.40 -7.43 14.17
CA ARG A 116 11.12 -6.14 14.81
C ARG A 116 9.80 -6.13 15.58
N LEU A 117 8.79 -6.82 15.10
CA LEU A 117 7.42 -6.82 15.64
C LEU A 117 7.16 -8.08 16.47
N LYS A 118 8.08 -8.40 17.38
CA LYS A 118 8.02 -9.65 18.18
C LYS A 118 6.82 -9.72 19.11
N ASP A 119 6.29 -8.57 19.51
CA ASP A 119 5.13 -8.46 20.41
C ASP A 119 3.79 -8.60 19.67
N LYS A 120 3.81 -8.69 18.33
CA LYS A 120 2.62 -8.94 17.51
C LYS A 120 2.64 -10.36 16.98
N ASP A 121 1.48 -11.02 16.98
CA ASP A 121 1.34 -12.31 16.31
C ASP A 121 1.23 -12.14 14.79
N LEU A 122 2.38 -12.04 14.13
CA LEU A 122 2.47 -11.89 12.68
C LEU A 122 2.69 -13.22 11.96
N ALA A 123 2.49 -14.36 12.63
CA ALA A 123 2.51 -15.69 12.02
C ALA A 123 1.22 -15.96 11.22
N THR A 124 0.77 -14.98 10.45
CA THR A 124 -0.47 -15.05 9.66
C THR A 124 -0.17 -15.22 8.19
N TYR A 125 -1.05 -15.92 7.47
CA TYR A 125 -0.95 -16.05 6.01
C TYR A 125 -1.02 -14.69 5.31
N GLY A 126 -1.86 -13.78 5.81
CA GLY A 126 -1.98 -12.43 5.26
C GLY A 126 -0.66 -11.66 5.33
N PHE A 127 0.08 -11.78 6.44
CA PHE A 127 1.38 -11.17 6.58
C PHE A 127 2.44 -11.84 5.69
N LEU A 128 2.51 -13.18 5.64
CA LEU A 128 3.39 -13.86 4.68
C LEU A 128 3.08 -13.48 3.22
N GLY A 129 1.80 -13.27 2.90
CA GLY A 129 1.30 -12.94 1.56
C GLY A 129 1.43 -11.48 1.14
N TYR A 130 1.78 -10.55 2.04
CA TYR A 130 1.83 -9.11 1.71
C TYR A 130 2.72 -8.78 0.49
N PRO A 131 3.90 -9.42 0.27
CA PRO A 131 4.73 -9.10 -0.89
C PRO A 131 4.03 -9.47 -2.21
N LEU A 132 3.22 -10.53 -2.20
CA LEU A 132 2.44 -10.95 -3.36
C LEU A 132 1.25 -10.02 -3.61
N LEU A 133 0.59 -9.56 -2.54
CA LEU A 133 -0.45 -8.52 -2.65
C LEU A 133 0.14 -7.24 -3.25
N GLN A 134 1.34 -6.83 -2.84
CA GLN A 134 2.04 -5.69 -3.42
C GLN A 134 2.34 -5.88 -4.91
N ALA A 135 2.70 -7.11 -5.33
CA ALA A 135 2.88 -7.42 -6.74
C ALA A 135 1.55 -7.31 -7.51
N ALA A 136 0.46 -7.81 -6.95
CA ALA A 136 -0.87 -7.67 -7.54
C ALA A 136 -1.26 -6.19 -7.70
N ASP A 137 -1.03 -5.37 -6.67
CA ASP A 137 -1.30 -3.93 -6.71
C ASP A 137 -0.59 -3.25 -7.90
N ILE A 138 0.67 -3.61 -8.15
CA ILE A 138 1.48 -3.02 -9.23
C ILE A 138 1.02 -3.51 -10.61
N LEU A 139 0.82 -4.83 -10.75
CA LEU A 139 0.57 -5.47 -12.05
C LEU A 139 -0.77 -5.04 -12.69
N ILE A 140 -1.81 -4.77 -11.90
CA ILE A 140 -3.13 -4.35 -12.40
C ILE A 140 -3.04 -3.06 -13.23
N TYR A 141 -2.19 -2.12 -12.82
CA TYR A 141 -2.04 -0.83 -13.51
C TYR A 141 -0.97 -0.84 -14.59
N LYS A 142 -0.20 -1.94 -14.71
CA LYS A 142 0.97 -2.04 -15.60
C LYS A 142 1.98 -0.92 -15.33
N ALA A 143 2.17 -0.62 -14.04
CA ALA A 143 3.09 0.40 -13.54
C ALA A 143 4.49 -0.19 -13.27
#